data_AF-D2REW9-F1
#
_entry.id   AF-D2REW9-F1
#
_cell.length_a   1.000
_cell.length_b   1.000
_cell.length_c   1.000
_cell.angle_alpha   90.00
_cell.angle_beta   90.00
_cell.angle_gamma   90.00
#
_symmetry.space_group_name_H-M   'P 1'
#
loop_
_entity.id
_entity.type
_entity.pdbx_description
1 polymer ?
#
loop_
_entity_poly.entity_id
_entity_poly.type
_entity_poly.pdbx_seq_one_letter_code
_entity_poly.pdbx_strand_id
1 'polypeptide(L)'
;MFKCVQYSWDDVYKLCKELARKIKNSGFKPDAIVAVARGGWVPARILADFLLIRELYSVKAEHWGIVATVTGKARITQPLMVDLTGKSVLVVDDVADTGETVEIVAQHVREKNAKEVRTAVIDFKHTSKFVPDYYAREMEKWAWIVYPWSIYEDVKDLIVKLNEGGNAEEIARKLEEKFNLKVDPSVVEEVLKDC
;
A
#
# COMPACT_ATOMS: atom_id res chain seq x y z
N MET A 1 -16.71 -14.48 -5.67
CA MET A 1 -16.11 -13.41 -4.85
C MET A 1 -14.62 -13.64 -4.80
N PHE A 2 -13.82 -12.57 -4.67
CA PHE A 2 -12.38 -12.74 -4.44
C PHE A 2 -12.11 -13.22 -3.00
N LYS A 3 -10.88 -13.68 -2.76
CA LYS A 3 -10.38 -13.97 -1.42
C LYS A 3 -9.42 -12.88 -0.95
N CYS A 4 -9.37 -12.69 0.37
CA CYS A 4 -8.50 -11.77 1.06
C CYS A 4 -7.24 -12.50 1.57
N VAL A 5 -6.14 -11.77 1.58
CA VAL A 5 -4.93 -12.04 2.36
C VAL A 5 -4.88 -10.98 3.45
N GLN A 6 -4.87 -11.40 4.71
CA GLN A 6 -4.85 -10.50 5.85
C GLN A 6 -3.46 -10.54 6.50
N TYR A 7 -2.87 -9.37 6.73
CA TYR A 7 -1.61 -9.24 7.44
C TYR A 7 -1.83 -8.71 8.85
N SER A 8 -1.07 -9.24 9.81
CA SER A 8 -0.90 -8.62 11.12
C SER A 8 0.22 -7.57 11.10
N TRP A 9 0.33 -6.77 12.16
CA TRP A 9 1.46 -5.85 12.34
C TRP A 9 2.81 -6.56 12.34
N ASP A 10 2.88 -7.76 12.93
CA ASP A 10 4.09 -8.58 12.97
C ASP A 10 4.48 -9.08 11.58
N ASP A 11 3.49 -9.44 10.75
CA ASP A 11 3.74 -9.87 9.37
C ASP A 11 4.33 -8.72 8.55
N VAL A 12 3.73 -7.53 8.61
CA VAL A 12 4.25 -6.35 7.92
C VAL A 12 5.66 -6.03 8.39
N TYR A 13 5.94 -6.05 9.70
CA TYR A 13 7.28 -5.75 10.21
C TYR A 13 8.33 -6.73 9.67
N LYS A 14 8.00 -8.03 9.59
CA LYS A 14 8.87 -9.07 8.98
C LYS A 14 9.06 -8.83 7.49
N LEU A 15 8.00 -8.52 6.74
CA LEU A 15 8.07 -8.25 5.31
C LEU A 15 8.91 -7.00 5.01
N CYS A 16 8.74 -5.92 5.78
CA CYS A 16 9.60 -4.74 5.67
C CYS A 16 11.06 -5.05 6.01
N LYS A 17 11.33 -5.97 6.95
CA LYS A 17 12.69 -6.41 7.27
C LYS A 17 13.33 -7.18 6.12
N GLU A 18 12.56 -8.02 5.42
CA GLU A 18 13.02 -8.70 4.20
C GLU A 18 13.28 -7.71 3.08
N LEU A 19 12.38 -6.76 2.87
CA LEU A 19 12.50 -5.70 1.87
C LEU A 19 13.75 -4.84 2.12
N ALA A 20 14.00 -4.45 3.36
CA ALA A 20 15.21 -3.73 3.75
C ALA A 20 16.49 -4.53 3.46
N ARG A 21 16.48 -5.86 3.65
CA ARG A 21 17.62 -6.72 3.28
C ARG A 21 17.83 -6.75 1.76
N LYS A 22 16.77 -6.88 0.97
CA LYS A 22 16.85 -6.84 -0.51
C LYS A 22 17.46 -5.52 -1.00
N ILE A 23 17.02 -4.39 -0.43
CA ILE A 23 17.56 -3.06 -0.73
C ILE A 23 19.04 -2.95 -0.36
N LYS A 24 19.44 -3.40 0.84
CA LYS A 24 20.87 -3.37 1.24
C LYS A 24 21.75 -4.25 0.34
N ASN A 25 21.26 -5.45 0.00
CA ASN A 25 22.01 -6.42 -0.80
C ASN A 25 22.19 -5.99 -2.26
N SER A 26 21.32 -5.13 -2.80
CA SER A 26 21.47 -4.60 -4.15
C SER A 26 22.58 -3.54 -4.27
N GLY A 27 23.14 -3.08 -3.15
CA GLY A 27 24.10 -1.99 -3.10
C GLY A 27 23.49 -0.59 -3.20
N PHE A 28 22.16 -0.48 -3.33
CA PHE A 28 21.46 0.80 -3.33
C PHE A 28 21.46 1.43 -1.94
N LYS A 29 21.89 2.69 -1.85
CA LYS A 29 21.97 3.47 -0.61
C LYS A 29 21.11 4.72 -0.77
N PRO A 30 19.82 4.67 -0.41
CA PRO A 30 18.95 5.83 -0.54
C PRO A 30 19.35 6.89 0.50
N ASP A 31 19.37 8.15 0.07
CA ASP A 31 19.54 9.33 0.93
C ASP A 31 18.20 9.74 1.56
N ALA A 32 17.09 9.50 0.85
CA ALA A 32 15.73 9.83 1.26
C ALA A 32 14.72 8.74 0.89
N ILE A 33 13.62 8.68 1.65
CA ILE A 33 12.44 7.88 1.35
C ILE A 33 11.26 8.80 1.02
N VAL A 34 10.51 8.46 -0.01
CA VAL A 34 9.24 9.11 -0.36
C VAL A 34 8.12 8.08 -0.21
N ALA A 35 7.26 8.26 0.79
CA ALA A 35 6.08 7.44 1.02
C ALA A 35 4.93 7.86 0.11
N VAL A 36 4.36 6.90 -0.62
CA VAL A 36 3.07 7.09 -1.30
C VAL A 36 1.98 7.11 -0.24
N ALA A 37 1.28 8.23 -0.09
CA ALA A 37 0.16 8.33 0.84
C ALA A 37 -1.10 7.68 0.23
N ARG A 38 -1.90 6.95 1.01
CA ARG A 38 -1.74 6.71 2.47
C ARG A 38 -1.01 5.40 2.78
N GLY A 39 -1.16 4.40 1.92
CA GLY A 39 -0.71 3.02 2.16
C GLY A 39 0.78 2.89 2.46
N GLY A 40 1.61 3.62 1.70
CA GLY A 40 3.06 3.66 1.88
C GLY A 40 3.57 4.28 3.17
N TRP A 41 2.75 5.00 3.97
CA TRP A 41 3.25 5.68 5.19
C TRP A 41 3.87 4.73 6.21
N VAL A 42 3.18 3.63 6.50
CA VAL A 42 3.64 2.64 7.48
C VAL A 42 4.90 1.91 7.00
N PRO A 43 4.92 1.25 5.82
CA PRO A 43 6.13 0.59 5.35
C PRO A 43 7.30 1.55 5.16
N ALA A 44 7.07 2.79 4.70
CA ALA A 44 8.13 3.78 4.56
C ALA A 44 8.76 4.12 5.90
N ARG A 45 7.96 4.29 6.97
CA ARG A 45 8.51 4.55 8.31
C ARG A 45 9.31 3.36 8.82
N ILE A 46 8.81 2.13 8.67
CA ILE A 46 9.54 0.93 9.11
C ILE A 46 10.86 0.78 8.34
N LEU A 47 10.84 0.97 7.02
CA LEU A 47 12.04 0.92 6.18
C LEU A 47 13.05 2.01 6.54
N ALA A 48 12.59 3.23 6.82
CA ALA A 48 13.46 4.32 7.28
C ALA A 48 14.24 3.93 8.55
N ASP A 49 13.62 3.18 9.47
CA ASP A 49 14.31 2.65 10.65
C ASP A 49 15.34 1.58 10.26
N PHE A 50 14.95 0.55 9.51
CA PHE A 50 15.87 -0.51 9.11
C PHE A 50 17.03 -0.06 8.24
N LEU A 51 16.85 1.00 7.45
CA LEU A 51 17.86 1.58 6.57
C LEU A 51 18.61 2.75 7.22
N LEU A 52 18.22 3.18 8.42
CA LEU A 52 18.78 4.34 9.15
C LEU A 52 18.69 5.66 8.36
N ILE A 53 17.58 5.85 7.63
CA ILE A 53 17.32 7.04 6.81
C ILE A 53 16.44 7.99 7.60
N ARG A 54 16.88 9.25 7.70
CA ARG A 54 16.16 10.29 8.45
C ARG A 54 15.26 11.16 7.56
N GLU A 55 15.61 11.29 6.29
CA GLU A 55 14.80 12.04 5.33
C GLU A 55 13.64 11.18 4.84
N LEU A 56 12.45 11.48 5.35
CA LEU A 56 11.21 10.80 4.99
C LEU A 56 10.18 11.85 4.58
N TYR A 57 9.72 11.75 3.34
CA TYR A 57 8.72 12.64 2.75
C TYR A 57 7.49 11.85 2.29
N SER A 58 6.45 12.54 1.84
CA SER A 58 5.28 11.89 1.28
C SER A 58 4.70 12.61 0.07
N VAL A 59 4.15 11.84 -0.86
CA VAL A 59 3.32 12.28 -1.99
C VAL A 59 1.95 11.64 -1.85
N LYS A 60 0.87 12.40 -2.03
CA LYS A 60 -0.47 11.80 -2.15
C LYS A 60 -0.87 11.65 -3.61
N ALA A 61 -1.31 10.45 -3.96
CA ALA A 61 -1.92 10.12 -5.24
C ALA A 61 -3.30 9.48 -5.03
N GLU A 62 -4.22 9.73 -5.95
CA GLU A 62 -5.58 9.19 -5.92
C GLU A 62 -5.96 8.68 -7.32
N HIS A 63 -6.80 7.63 -7.38
CA HIS A 63 -7.41 7.19 -8.63
C HIS A 63 -8.72 7.95 -8.85
N TRP A 64 -8.79 8.74 -9.92
CA TRP A 64 -10.00 9.49 -10.26
C TRP A 64 -10.91 8.65 -11.15
N GLY A 65 -12.23 8.71 -10.91
CA GLY A 65 -13.23 8.22 -11.87
C GLY A 65 -13.96 6.92 -11.54
N ILE A 66 -13.78 6.32 -10.34
CA ILE A 66 -14.57 5.13 -9.92
C ILE A 66 -16.09 5.41 -9.96
N VAL A 67 -16.52 6.68 -9.90
CA VAL A 67 -17.94 7.06 -9.91
C VAL A 67 -18.39 7.81 -11.19
N ALA A 68 -17.51 8.19 -12.12
CA ALA A 68 -17.97 9.02 -13.26
C ALA A 68 -17.16 9.04 -14.57
N THR A 69 -15.98 8.43 -14.69
CA THR A 69 -15.28 8.41 -15.99
C THR A 69 -14.26 7.27 -16.08
N VAL A 70 -14.39 6.47 -17.14
CA VAL A 70 -13.64 5.24 -17.44
C VAL A 70 -12.20 5.53 -17.90
N THR A 71 -11.53 6.53 -17.32
CA THR A 71 -10.11 6.75 -17.60
C THR A 71 -9.21 6.28 -16.47
N GLY A 72 -9.70 6.13 -15.23
CA GLY A 72 -9.07 5.35 -14.15
C GLY A 72 -7.65 5.74 -13.74
N LYS A 73 -7.10 6.84 -14.27
CA LYS A 73 -5.68 7.19 -14.11
C LYS A 73 -5.40 7.67 -12.70
N ALA A 74 -4.34 7.16 -12.11
CA ALA A 74 -3.76 7.74 -10.90
C ALA A 74 -3.33 9.21 -11.16
N ARG A 75 -3.55 10.09 -10.18
CA ARG A 75 -3.14 11.50 -10.21
C ARG A 75 -2.55 11.92 -8.87
N ILE A 76 -1.46 12.66 -8.90
CA ILE A 76 -0.89 13.32 -7.72
C ILE A 76 -1.77 14.48 -7.30
N THR A 77 -2.25 14.46 -6.06
CA THR A 77 -3.09 15.50 -5.45
C THR A 77 -2.34 16.34 -4.43
N GLN A 78 -1.29 15.77 -3.82
CA GLN A 78 -0.38 16.50 -2.94
C GLN A 78 1.06 16.22 -3.36
N PRO A 79 1.65 17.08 -4.20
CA PRO A 79 2.99 16.86 -4.73
C PRO A 79 4.08 17.16 -3.70
N LEU A 80 5.27 16.58 -3.90
CA LEU A 80 6.47 17.00 -3.16
C LEU A 80 6.84 18.44 -3.49
N MET A 81 7.13 19.20 -2.43
CA MET A 81 7.63 20.57 -2.48
C MET A 81 9.12 20.69 -2.11
N VAL A 82 9.79 19.56 -1.88
CA VAL A 82 11.21 19.51 -1.49
C VAL A 82 12.12 19.36 -2.70
N ASP A 83 13.35 19.86 -2.56
CA ASP A 83 14.42 19.65 -3.54
C ASP A 83 15.13 18.31 -3.26
N LEU A 84 15.19 17.46 -4.30
CA LEU A 84 15.84 16.15 -4.26
C LEU A 84 17.07 16.10 -5.17
N THR A 85 17.55 17.26 -5.64
CA THR A 85 18.69 17.37 -6.55
C THR A 85 19.89 16.58 -6.03
N GLY A 86 20.36 15.62 -6.84
CA GLY A 86 21.54 14.82 -6.54
C GLY A 86 21.34 13.67 -5.54
N LYS A 87 20.14 13.53 -4.94
CA LYS A 87 19.82 12.47 -3.96
C LYS A 87 19.40 11.17 -4.65
N SER A 88 19.76 10.04 -4.04
CA SER A 88 19.22 8.72 -4.36
C SER A 88 17.97 8.51 -3.53
N VAL A 89 16.83 8.22 -4.16
CA VAL A 89 15.51 8.23 -3.49
C VAL A 89 14.83 6.88 -3.61
N LEU A 90 14.31 6.39 -2.50
CA LEU A 90 13.46 5.19 -2.45
C LEU A 90 11.99 5.62 -2.34
N VAL A 91 11.19 5.34 -3.37
CA VAL A 91 9.73 5.47 -3.33
C VAL A 91 9.13 4.22 -2.72
N VAL A 92 8.27 4.37 -1.71
CA VAL A 92 7.70 3.26 -0.96
C VAL A 92 6.18 3.32 -0.97
N ASP A 93 5.53 2.22 -1.34
CA ASP A 93 4.10 2.00 -1.21
C ASP A 93 3.82 0.67 -0.49
N ASP A 94 2.57 0.39 -0.12
CA ASP A 94 2.22 -0.92 0.43
C ASP A 94 2.04 -1.98 -0.68
N VAL A 95 1.34 -1.66 -1.76
CA VAL A 95 1.06 -2.60 -2.86
C VAL A 95 1.21 -2.00 -4.25
N ALA A 96 1.78 -2.76 -5.19
CA ALA A 96 1.65 -2.50 -6.62
C ALA A 96 0.58 -3.42 -7.23
N ASP A 97 -0.66 -2.93 -7.36
CA ASP A 97 -1.78 -3.69 -7.95
C ASP A 97 -1.87 -3.52 -9.47
N THR A 98 -2.19 -2.31 -9.96
CA THR A 98 -2.05 -1.93 -11.38
C THR A 98 -0.68 -1.33 -11.69
N GLY A 99 0.01 -0.84 -10.65
CA GLY A 99 1.32 -0.19 -10.73
C GLY A 99 1.29 1.30 -11.04
N GLU A 100 0.14 1.83 -11.48
CA GLU A 100 0.04 3.22 -11.97
C GLU A 100 0.44 4.25 -10.91
N THR A 101 0.03 4.04 -9.65
CA THR A 101 0.35 4.97 -8.56
C THR A 101 1.86 5.03 -8.28
N VAL A 102 2.51 3.87 -8.16
CA VAL A 102 3.95 3.79 -7.91
C VAL A 102 4.73 4.41 -9.08
N GLU A 103 4.30 4.15 -10.32
CA GLU A 103 4.91 4.71 -11.52
C GLU A 103 4.85 6.24 -11.56
N ILE A 104 3.66 6.84 -11.38
CA ILE A 104 3.54 8.30 -11.44
C ILE A 104 4.28 9.00 -10.30
N VAL A 105 4.33 8.39 -9.11
CA VAL A 105 5.06 8.96 -7.98
C VAL A 105 6.56 8.87 -8.23
N ALA A 106 7.06 7.73 -8.72
CA ALA A 106 8.46 7.60 -9.11
C ALA A 106 8.84 8.62 -10.19
N GLN A 107 7.98 8.84 -11.17
CA GLN A 107 8.18 9.86 -12.21
C GLN A 107 8.22 11.27 -11.63
N HIS A 108 7.27 11.63 -10.76
CA HIS A 108 7.26 12.93 -10.07
C HIS A 108 8.52 13.16 -9.23
N VAL A 109 9.05 12.12 -8.59
CA VAL A 109 10.31 12.20 -7.84
C VAL A 109 11.51 12.41 -8.78
N ARG A 110 11.55 11.75 -9.94
CA ARG A 110 12.60 11.99 -10.95
C ARG A 110 12.60 13.43 -11.44
N GLU A 111 11.41 14.02 -11.60
CA GLU A 111 11.23 15.43 -11.98
C GLU A 111 11.71 16.43 -10.91
N LYS A 112 12.02 15.96 -9.70
CA LYS A 112 12.71 16.74 -8.64
C LYS A 112 14.23 16.64 -8.70
N ASN A 113 14.79 16.28 -9.86
CA ASN A 113 16.23 16.15 -10.11
C ASN A 113 16.95 15.12 -9.22
N ALA A 114 16.23 14.12 -8.73
CA ALA A 114 16.83 13.00 -8.02
C ALA A 114 17.86 12.28 -8.93
N LYS A 115 19.01 11.95 -8.37
CA LYS A 115 20.11 11.26 -9.09
C LYS A 115 19.71 9.85 -9.50
N GLU A 116 19.05 9.13 -8.61
CA GLU A 116 18.59 7.76 -8.81
C GLU A 116 17.26 7.59 -8.08
N VAL A 117 16.29 6.93 -8.70
CA VAL A 117 14.98 6.65 -8.09
C VAL A 117 14.70 5.17 -8.23
N ARG A 118 14.52 4.50 -7.09
CA ARG A 118 14.05 3.11 -7.02
C ARG A 118 12.76 3.01 -6.23
N THR A 119 12.03 1.92 -6.42
CA THR A 119 10.70 1.69 -5.88
C THR A 119 10.67 0.43 -5.02
N ALA A 120 9.92 0.45 -3.93
CA ALA A 120 9.75 -0.69 -3.06
C ALA A 120 8.29 -0.82 -2.61
N VAL A 121 7.74 -2.02 -2.69
CA VAL A 121 6.40 -2.33 -2.17
C VAL A 121 6.44 -3.54 -1.24
N ILE A 122 5.45 -3.72 -0.36
CA ILE A 122 5.32 -4.97 0.38
C ILE A 122 4.89 -6.06 -0.61
N ASP A 123 3.80 -5.84 -1.32
CA ASP A 123 3.19 -6.82 -2.22
C ASP A 123 3.16 -6.33 -3.67
N PHE A 124 3.67 -7.15 -4.58
CA PHE A 124 3.63 -6.92 -6.02
C PHE A 124 2.68 -7.94 -6.67
N LYS A 125 1.68 -7.46 -7.41
CA LYS A 125 0.73 -8.31 -8.14
C LYS A 125 1.07 -8.34 -9.63
N HIS A 126 0.94 -9.50 -10.27
CA HIS A 126 1.16 -9.65 -11.72
C HIS A 126 0.15 -8.92 -12.61
N THR A 127 -0.93 -8.38 -12.02
CA THR A 127 -1.82 -7.43 -12.68
C THR A 127 -1.17 -6.07 -12.92
N SER A 128 -0.04 -5.79 -12.26
CA SER A 128 0.66 -4.53 -12.35
C SER A 128 1.45 -4.44 -13.65
N LYS A 129 1.30 -3.31 -14.35
CA LYS A 129 2.07 -3.00 -15.57
C LYS A 129 3.44 -2.40 -15.24
N PHE A 130 3.60 -1.90 -14.03
CA PHE A 130 4.85 -1.37 -13.51
C PHE A 130 5.45 -2.39 -12.52
N VAL A 131 6.69 -2.81 -12.76
CA VAL A 131 7.40 -3.76 -11.88
C VAL A 131 8.25 -2.96 -10.90
N PRO A 132 7.97 -3.01 -9.57
CA PRO A 132 8.81 -2.33 -8.59
C PRO A 132 10.21 -2.93 -8.54
N ASP A 133 11.22 -2.09 -8.25
CA ASP A 133 12.61 -2.54 -8.11
C ASP A 133 12.77 -3.55 -6.96
N TYR A 134 11.96 -3.40 -5.91
CA TYR A 134 11.92 -4.30 -4.77
C TYR A 134 10.48 -4.61 -4.34
N TYR A 135 10.24 -5.87 -3.97
CA TYR A 135 9.01 -6.29 -3.32
C TYR A 135 9.29 -7.39 -2.30
N ALA A 136 8.52 -7.47 -1.22
CA ALA A 136 8.67 -8.54 -0.24
C ALA A 136 7.96 -9.82 -0.75
N ARG A 137 6.76 -9.65 -1.29
CA ARG A 137 5.90 -10.73 -1.80
C ARG A 137 5.52 -10.46 -3.24
N GLU A 138 5.46 -11.55 -4.01
CA GLU A 138 4.99 -11.57 -5.39
C GLU A 138 3.74 -12.42 -5.46
N MET A 139 2.71 -11.93 -6.15
CA MET A 139 1.40 -12.57 -6.27
C MET A 139 1.06 -12.79 -7.73
N GLU A 140 1.14 -14.06 -8.15
CA GLU A 140 0.67 -14.51 -9.46
C GLU A 140 -0.87 -14.48 -9.54
N LYS A 141 -1.54 -14.91 -8.47
CA LYS A 141 -3.01 -14.91 -8.36
C LYS A 141 -3.46 -13.71 -7.55
N TRP A 142 -4.37 -12.93 -8.13
CA TRP A 142 -4.90 -11.74 -7.47
C TRP A 142 -5.71 -12.09 -6.22
N ALA A 143 -5.42 -11.39 -5.13
CA ALA A 143 -6.20 -11.37 -3.90
C ALA A 143 -6.33 -9.92 -3.40
N TRP A 144 -7.38 -9.65 -2.61
CA TRP A 144 -7.49 -8.38 -1.89
C TRP A 144 -6.59 -8.45 -0.65
N ILE A 145 -5.78 -7.43 -0.40
CA ILE A 145 -4.86 -7.43 0.74
C ILE A 145 -5.47 -6.53 1.80
N VAL A 146 -5.64 -7.05 3.01
CA VAL A 146 -6.11 -6.30 4.16
C VAL A 146 -4.93 -6.05 5.08
N TYR A 147 -4.48 -4.80 5.12
CA TYR A 147 -3.38 -4.37 5.98
C TYR A 147 -3.90 -3.94 7.37
N PRO A 148 -3.04 -3.97 8.40
CA PRO A 148 -3.44 -3.53 9.74
C PRO A 148 -3.93 -2.08 9.81
N TRP A 149 -3.42 -1.18 8.96
CA TRP A 149 -3.82 0.23 8.92
C TRP A 149 -5.07 0.51 8.07
N SER A 150 -5.60 -0.49 7.36
CA SER A 150 -6.76 -0.34 6.48
C SER A 150 -8.00 -1.12 6.93
N ILE A 151 -7.92 -1.86 8.05
CA ILE A 151 -8.96 -2.81 8.46
C ILE A 151 -10.37 -2.22 8.54
N TYR A 152 -10.56 -1.00 9.06
CA TYR A 152 -11.88 -0.37 9.16
C TYR A 152 -12.44 0.00 7.78
N GLU A 153 -11.60 0.57 6.90
CA GLU A 153 -11.99 0.93 5.54
C GLU A 153 -12.35 -0.33 4.73
N ASP A 154 -11.52 -1.36 4.83
CA ASP A 154 -11.73 -2.65 4.16
C ASP A 154 -12.99 -3.35 4.66
N VAL A 155 -13.21 -3.41 5.98
CA VAL A 155 -14.41 -4.03 6.57
C VAL A 155 -15.67 -3.29 6.11
N LYS A 156 -15.67 -1.95 6.14
CA LYS A 156 -16.80 -1.15 5.66
C LYS A 156 -17.15 -1.49 4.21
N ASP A 157 -16.16 -1.44 3.33
CA ASP A 157 -16.39 -1.64 1.89
C ASP A 157 -16.83 -3.09 1.60
N LEU A 158 -16.30 -4.06 2.34
CA LEU A 158 -16.68 -5.47 2.22
C LEU A 158 -18.07 -5.77 2.80
N ILE A 159 -18.52 -5.07 3.84
CA ILE A 159 -19.90 -5.15 4.35
C ILE A 159 -20.88 -4.64 3.28
N VAL A 160 -20.59 -3.48 2.68
CA VAL A 160 -21.40 -2.94 1.58
C VAL A 160 -21.45 -3.93 0.42
N LYS A 161 -20.30 -4.52 0.06
CA LYS A 161 -20.19 -5.51 -1.02
C LYS A 161 -20.89 -6.83 -0.70
N LEU A 162 -20.92 -7.24 0.57
CA LEU A 162 -21.63 -8.42 1.04
C LEU A 162 -23.14 -8.28 0.78
N ASN A 163 -23.68 -7.06 0.92
CA ASN A 163 -25.08 -6.71 0.68
C ASN A 163 -26.08 -7.63 1.41
N GLU A 164 -25.71 -8.05 2.62
CA GLU A 164 -26.54 -8.87 3.48
C GLU A 164 -26.53 -8.27 4.89
N GLY A 165 -27.72 -8.16 5.50
CA GLY A 165 -27.86 -7.73 6.88
C GLY A 165 -27.44 -8.82 7.89
N GLY A 166 -27.40 -8.43 9.15
CA GLY A 166 -27.11 -9.30 10.28
C GLY A 166 -26.57 -8.49 11.45
N ASN A 167 -26.45 -9.12 12.61
CA ASN A 167 -25.68 -8.54 13.70
C ASN A 167 -24.16 -8.66 13.42
N ALA A 168 -23.34 -8.07 14.28
CA ALA A 168 -21.88 -8.03 14.09
C ALA A 168 -21.23 -9.43 13.99
N GLU A 169 -21.71 -10.41 14.78
CA GLU A 169 -21.20 -11.79 14.75
C GLU A 169 -21.55 -12.48 13.43
N GLU A 170 -22.79 -12.31 12.96
CA GLU A 170 -23.25 -12.88 11.69
C GLU A 170 -22.47 -12.31 10.52
N ILE A 171 -22.22 -11.00 10.52
CA ILE A 171 -21.44 -10.31 9.48
C ILE A 171 -19.98 -10.77 9.52
N ALA A 172 -19.35 -10.84 10.71
CA ALA A 172 -17.97 -11.31 10.85
C ALA A 172 -17.80 -12.73 10.30
N ARG A 173 -18.72 -13.65 10.61
CA ARG A 173 -18.73 -15.01 10.06
C ARG A 173 -18.87 -15.01 8.54
N LYS A 174 -19.77 -14.19 7.99
CA LYS A 174 -19.96 -14.08 6.52
C LYS A 174 -18.71 -13.54 5.83
N LEU A 175 -17.99 -12.59 6.45
CA LEU A 175 -16.72 -12.08 5.93
C LEU A 175 -15.65 -13.17 5.88
N GLU A 176 -15.56 -14.02 6.91
CA GLU A 176 -14.64 -15.15 6.95
C GLU A 176 -14.99 -16.18 5.86
N GLU A 177 -16.24 -16.62 5.79
CA GLU A 177 -16.69 -17.64 4.82
C GLU A 177 -16.50 -17.19 3.36
N LYS A 178 -16.92 -15.96 3.05
CA LYS A 178 -16.98 -15.48 1.66
C LYS A 178 -15.66 -14.90 1.19
N PHE A 179 -15.01 -14.09 2.03
CA PHE A 179 -13.80 -13.35 1.66
C PHE A 179 -12.53 -13.92 2.30
N ASN A 180 -12.59 -14.91 3.20
CA ASN A 180 -11.41 -15.34 3.97
C ASN A 180 -10.80 -14.19 4.79
N LEU A 181 -11.67 -13.33 5.34
CA LEU A 181 -11.27 -12.20 6.19
C LEU A 181 -11.78 -12.46 7.60
N LYS A 182 -10.87 -12.67 8.54
CA LYS A 182 -11.21 -12.90 9.95
C LYS A 182 -11.14 -11.59 10.71
N VAL A 183 -12.26 -11.18 11.29
CA VAL A 183 -12.38 -9.94 12.06
C VAL A 183 -13.07 -10.19 13.38
N ASP A 184 -12.68 -9.43 14.40
CA ASP A 184 -13.42 -9.42 15.64
C ASP A 184 -14.80 -8.78 15.41
N PRO A 185 -15.91 -9.37 15.90
CA PRO A 185 -17.23 -8.75 15.85
C PRO A 185 -17.25 -7.30 16.40
N SER A 186 -16.38 -6.94 17.36
CA SER A 186 -16.31 -5.57 17.88
C SER A 186 -15.92 -4.56 16.79
N VAL A 187 -14.99 -4.93 15.89
CA VAL A 187 -14.59 -4.08 14.75
C VAL A 187 -15.76 -3.88 13.79
N VAL A 188 -16.53 -4.94 13.56
CA VAL A 188 -17.74 -4.85 12.72
C VAL A 188 -18.77 -3.92 13.35
N GLU A 189 -18.98 -4.04 14.66
CA GLU A 189 -19.92 -3.18 15.38
C GLU A 189 -19.51 -1.69 15.33
N GLU A 190 -18.22 -1.40 15.50
CA GLU A 190 -17.69 -0.04 15.37
C GLU A 190 -17.88 0.52 13.96
N VAL A 191 -17.53 -0.27 12.93
CA VAL A 191 -17.73 0.14 11.53
C VAL A 191 -19.20 0.42 11.21
N LEU A 192 -20.13 -0.42 11.71
CA LEU A 192 -21.57 -0.22 11.50
C LEU A 192 -22.12 1.02 12.23
N LYS A 193 -21.50 1.46 13.32
CA LYS A 193 -21.89 2.70 14.03
C LYS A 193 -21.44 3.96 13.30
N ASP A 194 -20.32 3.88 12.59
CA ASP A 194 -19.70 5.01 11.89
C ASP A 194 -20.23 5.22 10.45
N CYS A 195 -21.13 4.34 9.97
CA CYS A 195 -21.73 4.36 8.63
C CYS A 195 -23.24 4.64 8.65
#